data_AF-A0A553HIQ3-F1
#
_entry.id   AF-A0A553HIQ3-F1
#
_cell.length_a   1.000
_cell.length_b   1.000
_cell.length_c   1.000
_cell.angle_alpha   90.00
_cell.angle_beta   90.00
_cell.angle_gamma   90.00
#
_symmetry.space_group_name_H-M   'P 1'
#
loop_
_entity.id
_entity.type
_entity.pdbx_description
1 polymer ?
#
loop_
_entity_poly.entity_id
_entity_poly.type
_entity_poly.pdbx_seq_one_letter_code
_entity_poly.pdbx_strand_id
1 'polypeptide(L)'
;MASGTAYPSSQIRSVLDSVGSSIRNAYARISNNNNYKVVQAADSDEELGDEESKSHECPHCDNAVKPGSPKRRRERVDAWLTWGGWANSIFLAFVLVWLVWYHGNRLESQCIHKTSAYSPLLGEVPNILIESRRNGSIRWSSPYRGEPSYEVDKAWEEISIFRPLDYQLTIEEYLEVGMSPETAARNAPEFGGGFFLQPEFSHQLHCVNLLRKASHFKYGYYKTHDPDFRDKEETFKIHLDHCVEMLRQFVMCRAEVGLVTAHWIEQRARPWPDFNTKQICRDFDGVLKWTREHQLPESAPMMPLKPEGAKALSSPP
;
A
#
# COMPACT_ATOMS: atom_id res chain seq x y z
N MET A 1 26.49 -26.87 9.05
CA MET A 1 26.08 -26.86 7.63
C MET A 1 24.59 -26.66 7.57
N ALA A 2 24.12 -25.46 7.23
CA ALA A 2 22.73 -25.19 6.86
C ALA A 2 22.73 -23.97 5.94
N SER A 3 22.17 -24.20 4.76
CA SER A 3 22.17 -23.34 3.58
C SER A 3 21.35 -22.08 3.82
N GLY A 4 21.97 -20.90 3.67
CA GLY A 4 21.29 -19.61 3.65
C GLY A 4 20.55 -19.41 2.33
N THR A 5 19.25 -19.14 2.40
CA THR A 5 18.45 -18.69 1.25
C THR A 5 18.21 -17.19 1.39
N ALA A 6 18.84 -16.44 0.48
CA ALA A 6 18.70 -15.01 0.34
C ALA A 6 17.29 -14.63 -0.15
N TYR A 7 16.76 -13.54 0.40
CA TYR A 7 15.50 -12.91 0.01
C TYR A 7 15.48 -12.46 -1.48
N PRO A 8 14.30 -12.41 -2.14
CA PRO A 8 14.17 -12.33 -3.61
C PRO A 8 14.26 -10.90 -4.18
N SER A 9 15.15 -10.06 -3.68
CA SER A 9 15.42 -8.74 -4.30
C SER A 9 16.32 -8.83 -5.54
N SER A 10 17.15 -9.87 -5.61
CA SER A 10 18.08 -10.12 -6.71
C SER A 10 17.39 -10.63 -7.97
N GLN A 11 16.30 -11.41 -7.84
CA GLN A 11 15.55 -11.93 -8.99
C GLN A 11 14.77 -10.83 -9.72
N ILE A 12 14.20 -9.87 -8.99
CA ILE A 12 13.50 -8.74 -9.60
C ILE A 12 14.48 -7.81 -10.34
N ARG A 13 15.66 -7.54 -9.74
CA ARG A 13 16.73 -6.79 -10.43
C ARG A 13 17.25 -7.54 -11.65
N SER A 14 17.47 -8.86 -11.58
CA SER A 14 17.98 -9.61 -12.72
C SER A 14 16.99 -9.67 -13.89
N VAL A 15 15.69 -9.71 -13.63
CA VAL A 15 14.65 -9.63 -14.66
C VAL A 15 14.64 -8.25 -15.32
N LEU A 16 14.71 -7.17 -14.54
CA LEU A 16 14.77 -5.80 -15.07
C LEU A 16 16.05 -5.55 -15.89
N ASP A 17 17.19 -6.07 -15.44
CA ASP A 17 18.47 -5.96 -16.15
C ASP A 17 18.49 -6.78 -17.45
N SER A 18 17.87 -7.97 -17.44
CA SER A 18 17.73 -8.84 -18.62
C SER A 18 16.84 -8.22 -19.70
N VAL A 19 15.73 -7.57 -19.30
CA VAL A 19 14.84 -6.84 -20.21
C VAL A 19 15.55 -5.61 -20.77
N GLY A 20 16.26 -4.84 -19.94
CA GLY A 20 17.05 -3.68 -20.39
C GLY A 20 18.21 -4.05 -21.32
N SER A 21 18.83 -5.22 -21.14
CA SER A 21 19.86 -5.77 -22.04
C SER A 21 19.27 -6.17 -23.40
N SER A 22 18.13 -6.85 -23.41
CA SER A 22 17.47 -7.30 -24.65
C SER A 22 17.02 -6.14 -25.53
N ILE A 23 16.50 -5.06 -24.92
CA ILE A 23 16.09 -3.85 -25.65
C ILE A 23 17.30 -3.14 -26.27
N ARG A 24 18.42 -3.00 -25.53
CA ARG A 24 19.66 -2.39 -26.06
C ARG A 24 20.25 -3.19 -27.21
N ASN A 25 20.25 -4.52 -27.12
CA ASN A 25 20.74 -5.40 -28.18
C ASN A 25 19.84 -5.39 -29.43
N ALA A 26 18.53 -5.26 -29.27
CA ALA A 26 17.61 -5.11 -30.40
C ALA A 26 17.86 -3.77 -31.14
N TYR A 27 18.08 -2.68 -30.41
CA TYR A 27 18.37 -1.37 -30.99
C TYR A 27 19.73 -1.34 -31.73
N ALA A 28 20.77 -1.97 -31.15
CA ALA A 28 22.09 -2.08 -31.78
C ALA A 28 22.07 -2.92 -33.08
N ARG A 29 21.26 -3.99 -33.12
CA ARG A 29 21.09 -4.80 -34.34
C ARG A 29 20.35 -4.06 -35.45
N ILE A 30 19.38 -3.21 -35.10
CA ILE A 30 18.66 -2.38 -36.07
C ILE A 30 19.58 -1.27 -36.61
N SER A 31 20.41 -0.67 -35.76
CA SER A 31 21.38 0.36 -36.17
C SER A 31 22.47 -0.15 -37.12
N ASN A 32 22.95 -1.38 -36.93
CA ASN A 32 24.06 -1.94 -37.72
C ASN A 32 23.63 -2.49 -39.10
N ASN A 33 22.33 -2.61 -39.37
CA ASN A 33 21.84 -3.19 -40.63
C ASN A 33 21.58 -2.13 -41.73
N ASN A 34 21.76 -0.84 -41.43
CA ASN A 34 21.62 0.25 -42.39
C ASN A 34 22.95 0.54 -43.12
N ASN A 35 23.48 -0.44 -43.84
CA ASN A 35 24.52 -0.19 -44.85
C ASN A 35 23.84 0.17 -46.18
N TYR A 36 23.39 1.42 -46.32
CA TYR A 36 23.10 1.98 -47.63
C TYR A 36 24.43 2.38 -48.29
N LYS A 37 24.80 1.69 -49.38
CA LYS A 37 25.86 2.15 -50.29
C LYS A 37 25.43 3.49 -50.87
N VAL A 38 26.11 4.56 -50.47
CA VAL A 38 26.02 5.87 -51.11
C VAL A 38 26.68 5.78 -52.48
N VAL A 39 25.88 5.84 -53.54
CA VAL A 39 26.38 6.18 -54.87
C VAL A 39 26.34 7.70 -54.95
N GLN A 40 27.52 8.33 -54.87
CA GLN A 40 27.67 9.74 -55.19
C GLN A 40 27.37 9.93 -56.68
N ALA A 41 26.31 10.67 -56.99
CA ALA A 41 26.23 11.42 -58.23
C ALA A 41 26.62 12.86 -57.87
N ALA A 42 27.68 13.35 -58.51
CA ALA A 42 28.15 14.71 -58.37
C ALA A 42 27.15 15.66 -59.04
N ASP A 43 26.58 16.58 -58.26
CA ASP A 43 25.99 17.81 -58.78
C ASP A 43 27.12 18.82 -59.01
N SER A 44 27.23 19.32 -60.23
CA SER A 44 27.85 20.60 -60.52
C SER A 44 26.94 21.34 -61.48
N ASP A 45 26.07 22.18 -60.91
CA ASP A 45 25.28 23.16 -61.62
C ASP A 45 26.18 24.31 -62.10
N GLU A 46 26.12 24.53 -63.42
CA GLU A 46 26.11 25.78 -64.17
C GLU A 46 26.87 27.02 -63.66
N GLU A 47 27.75 27.55 -64.51
CA GLU A 47 27.72 28.98 -64.85
C GLU A 47 27.73 29.16 -66.38
N LEU A 48 26.73 29.91 -66.87
CA LEU A 48 26.59 30.40 -68.24
C LEU A 48 27.58 31.53 -68.50
N GLY A 49 28.29 31.45 -69.64
CA GLY A 49 29.02 32.55 -70.25
C GLY A 49 28.90 32.46 -71.77
N ASP A 50 28.43 33.55 -72.37
CA ASP A 50 28.20 33.73 -73.80
C ASP A 50 29.46 33.49 -74.64
N GLU A 51 29.37 32.69 -75.72
CA GLU A 51 30.14 32.94 -76.94
C GLU A 51 29.60 32.16 -78.16
N GLU A 52 29.53 32.88 -79.26
CA GLU A 52 29.04 32.52 -80.59
C GLU A 52 29.98 31.52 -81.30
N SER A 53 29.53 30.33 -81.71
CA SER A 53 30.21 29.56 -82.78
C SER A 53 29.42 28.33 -83.28
N LYS A 54 28.94 28.48 -84.53
CA LYS A 54 28.89 27.49 -85.63
C LYS A 54 28.10 26.19 -85.45
N SER A 55 27.09 26.11 -86.31
CA SER A 55 26.38 24.93 -86.81
C SER A 55 27.28 23.73 -87.10
N HIS A 56 26.97 22.59 -86.48
CA HIS A 56 27.17 21.28 -87.08
C HIS A 56 25.90 20.45 -86.88
N GLU A 57 25.21 20.21 -88.00
CA GLU A 57 24.14 19.21 -88.08
C GLU A 57 24.71 17.83 -87.76
N CYS A 58 24.03 17.10 -86.88
CA CYS A 58 24.24 15.67 -86.67
C CYS A 58 23.00 14.94 -87.21
N PRO A 59 23.08 14.26 -88.36
CA PRO A 59 21.98 13.44 -88.85
C PRO A 59 21.99 12.12 -88.07
N HIS A 60 20.82 11.72 -87.57
CA HIS A 60 20.52 10.54 -86.76
C HIS A 60 20.88 10.59 -85.26
N CYS A 61 19.90 11.00 -84.45
CA CYS A 61 19.71 10.54 -83.08
C CYS A 61 18.21 10.21 -82.86
N ASP A 62 17.73 9.14 -83.49
CA ASP A 62 16.54 8.43 -83.01
C ASP A 62 16.94 7.72 -81.71
N ASN A 63 16.55 8.28 -80.56
CA ASN A 63 16.28 7.52 -79.34
C ASN A 63 15.41 8.37 -78.41
N ALA A 64 14.10 8.15 -78.47
CA ALA A 64 13.15 8.69 -77.51
C ALA A 64 13.47 8.14 -76.11
N VAL A 65 14.07 8.98 -75.26
CA VAL A 65 14.14 8.73 -73.82
C VAL A 65 12.73 8.86 -73.27
N LYS A 66 12.15 7.73 -72.85
CA LYS A 66 10.84 7.71 -72.17
C LYS A 66 10.96 8.48 -70.84
N PRO A 67 10.03 9.39 -70.51
CA PRO A 67 10.04 10.06 -69.22
C PRO A 67 9.79 9.04 -68.10
N GLY A 68 10.65 9.07 -67.08
CA GLY A 68 10.50 8.28 -65.86
C GLY A 68 9.19 8.55 -65.15
N SER A 69 8.62 7.50 -64.55
CA SER A 69 7.33 7.46 -63.85
C SER A 69 7.32 8.31 -62.55
N PRO A 70 6.15 8.59 -61.93
CA PRO A 70 5.90 9.85 -61.23
C PRO A 70 6.37 9.89 -59.76
N LYS A 71 7.04 10.99 -59.37
CA LYS A 71 7.42 11.34 -57.97
C LYS A 71 6.23 11.32 -56.97
N ARG A 72 4.99 11.46 -57.44
CA ARG A 72 3.75 11.59 -56.62
C ARG A 72 3.36 10.33 -55.83
N ARG A 73 3.85 9.14 -56.21
CA ARG A 73 3.56 7.89 -55.49
C ARG A 73 4.41 7.74 -54.21
N ARG A 74 5.58 8.38 -54.17
CA ARG A 74 6.55 8.27 -53.06
C ARG A 74 6.13 9.12 -51.86
N GLU A 75 5.70 10.37 -52.09
CA GLU A 75 5.21 11.28 -51.03
C GLU A 75 3.97 10.78 -50.29
N ARG A 76 3.02 10.14 -51.01
CA ARG A 76 1.86 9.49 -50.36
C ARG A 76 2.30 8.32 -49.50
N VAL A 77 3.22 7.47 -49.96
CA VAL A 77 3.71 6.32 -49.18
C VAL A 77 4.44 6.79 -47.91
N ASP A 78 5.21 7.87 -47.98
CA ASP A 78 5.90 8.46 -46.81
C ASP A 78 4.91 9.06 -45.79
N ALA A 79 3.82 9.71 -46.25
CA ALA A 79 2.74 10.16 -45.36
C ALA A 79 1.99 8.98 -44.71
N TRP A 80 1.70 7.89 -45.43
CA TRP A 80 1.05 6.72 -44.85
C TRP A 80 1.93 5.99 -43.82
N LEU A 81 3.25 5.94 -44.04
CA LEU A 81 4.21 5.34 -43.11
C LEU A 81 4.36 6.16 -41.82
N THR A 82 4.40 7.49 -41.93
CA THR A 82 4.47 8.38 -40.76
C THR A 82 3.17 8.30 -39.95
N TRP A 83 2.01 8.44 -40.57
CA TRP A 83 0.71 8.36 -39.88
C TRP A 83 0.43 6.97 -39.28
N GLY A 84 0.82 5.90 -39.96
CA GLY A 84 0.74 4.53 -39.42
C GLY A 84 1.68 4.33 -38.22
N GLY A 85 2.88 4.92 -38.27
CA GLY A 85 3.81 4.96 -37.15
C GLY A 85 3.22 5.68 -35.94
N TRP A 86 2.67 6.89 -36.12
CA TRP A 86 2.02 7.66 -35.05
C TRP A 86 0.81 6.92 -34.47
N ALA A 87 -0.05 6.34 -35.31
CA ALA A 87 -1.20 5.56 -34.85
C ALA A 87 -0.78 4.34 -34.02
N ASN A 88 0.27 3.62 -34.45
CA ASN A 88 0.83 2.50 -33.71
C ASN A 88 1.46 2.95 -32.38
N SER A 89 2.21 4.06 -32.37
CA SER A 89 2.78 4.62 -31.14
C SER A 89 1.69 5.05 -30.14
N ILE A 90 0.61 5.67 -30.62
CA ILE A 90 -0.54 6.06 -29.81
C ILE A 90 -1.24 4.81 -29.25
N PHE A 91 -1.50 3.81 -30.08
CA PHE A 91 -2.10 2.54 -29.65
C PHE A 91 -1.25 1.85 -28.57
N LEU A 92 0.06 1.74 -28.79
CA LEU A 92 0.98 1.15 -27.81
C LEU A 92 1.01 1.95 -26.50
N ALA A 93 0.96 3.28 -26.56
CA ALA A 93 0.88 4.13 -25.37
C ALA A 93 -0.44 3.89 -24.59
N PHE A 94 -1.57 3.79 -25.29
CA PHE A 94 -2.85 3.46 -24.65
C PHE A 94 -2.84 2.08 -24.01
N VAL A 95 -2.28 1.07 -24.68
CA VAL A 95 -2.13 -0.29 -24.12
C VAL A 95 -1.22 -0.26 -22.89
N LEU A 96 -0.11 0.47 -22.93
CA LEU A 96 0.79 0.62 -21.77
C LEU A 96 0.10 1.29 -20.59
N VAL A 97 -0.61 2.40 -20.81
CA VAL A 97 -1.38 3.09 -19.76
C VAL A 97 -2.45 2.18 -19.19
N TRP A 98 -3.19 1.46 -20.05
CA TRP A 98 -4.19 0.50 -19.61
C TRP A 98 -3.59 -0.64 -18.78
N LEU A 99 -2.46 -1.21 -19.20
CA LEU A 99 -1.75 -2.25 -18.45
C LEU A 99 -1.27 -1.74 -17.10
N VAL A 100 -0.66 -0.54 -17.04
CA VAL A 100 -0.20 0.06 -15.78
C VAL A 100 -1.37 0.29 -14.84
N TRP A 101 -2.49 0.84 -15.33
CA TRP A 101 -3.70 1.06 -14.53
C TRP A 101 -4.32 -0.27 -14.05
N TYR A 102 -4.48 -1.24 -14.95
CA TYR A 102 -5.04 -2.56 -14.64
C TYR A 102 -4.19 -3.32 -13.61
N HIS A 103 -2.87 -3.35 -13.79
CA HIS A 103 -1.97 -4.01 -12.86
C HIS A 103 -1.83 -3.24 -11.54
N GLY A 104 -1.86 -1.90 -11.56
CA GLY A 104 -1.81 -1.06 -10.36
C GLY A 104 -2.99 -1.32 -9.43
N ASN A 105 -4.22 -1.23 -9.94
CA ASN A 105 -5.42 -1.48 -9.13
C ASN A 105 -5.48 -2.91 -8.59
N ARG A 106 -5.04 -3.89 -9.39
CA ARG A 106 -5.01 -5.29 -8.96
C ARG A 106 -3.98 -5.52 -7.86
N LEU A 107 -2.84 -4.83 -7.91
CA LEU A 107 -1.81 -4.94 -6.88
C LEU A 107 -2.33 -4.45 -5.53
N GLU A 108 -3.02 -3.31 -5.48
CA GLU A 108 -3.56 -2.74 -4.25
C GLU A 108 -4.60 -3.66 -3.61
N SER A 109 -5.56 -4.16 -4.38
CA SER A 109 -6.55 -5.14 -3.91
C SER A 109 -5.87 -6.42 -3.40
N GLN A 110 -4.88 -6.93 -4.13
CA GLN A 110 -4.12 -8.11 -3.69
C GLN A 110 -3.33 -7.86 -2.40
N CYS A 111 -2.82 -6.65 -2.19
CA CYS A 111 -2.13 -6.30 -0.95
C CYS A 111 -3.08 -6.42 0.24
N ILE A 112 -4.28 -5.83 0.17
CA ILE A 112 -5.27 -5.87 1.25
C ILE A 112 -5.64 -7.32 1.60
N HIS A 113 -5.96 -8.14 0.60
CA HIS A 113 -6.26 -9.56 0.83
C HIS A 113 -5.08 -10.38 1.38
N LYS A 114 -3.83 -9.97 1.11
CA LYS A 114 -2.64 -10.65 1.65
C LYS A 114 -2.25 -10.17 3.05
N THR A 115 -2.69 -8.97 3.44
CA THR A 115 -2.35 -8.36 4.74
C THR A 115 -3.48 -8.39 5.74
N SER A 116 -4.69 -8.80 5.33
CA SER A 116 -5.86 -8.93 6.19
C SER A 116 -6.34 -10.37 6.23
N ALA A 117 -6.77 -10.83 7.41
CA ALA A 117 -7.45 -12.11 7.50
C ALA A 117 -8.77 -12.08 6.73
N TYR A 118 -9.27 -13.24 6.34
CA TYR A 118 -10.56 -13.33 5.67
C TYR A 118 -11.65 -12.71 6.58
N SER A 119 -12.39 -11.77 6.01
CA SER A 119 -13.61 -11.23 6.59
C SER A 119 -14.60 -10.88 5.47
N PRO A 120 -15.88 -11.26 5.61
CA PRO A 120 -16.94 -10.83 4.70
C PRO A 120 -17.03 -9.29 4.58
N LEU A 121 -16.66 -8.56 5.64
CA LEU A 121 -16.71 -7.09 5.64
C LEU A 121 -15.68 -6.45 4.69
N LEU A 122 -14.65 -7.16 4.23
CA LEU A 122 -13.69 -6.63 3.25
C LEU A 122 -14.36 -6.24 1.92
N GLY A 123 -15.48 -6.88 1.56
CA GLY A 123 -16.26 -6.51 0.37
C GLY A 123 -17.21 -5.33 0.60
N GLU A 124 -17.53 -5.04 1.86
CA GLU A 124 -18.59 -4.11 2.27
C GLU A 124 -18.05 -2.73 2.67
N VAL A 125 -16.77 -2.63 3.03
CA VAL A 125 -16.14 -1.37 3.45
C VAL A 125 -15.12 -0.83 2.43
N PRO A 126 -14.84 0.48 2.43
CA PRO A 126 -13.80 1.04 1.58
C PRO A 126 -12.41 0.47 1.88
N ASN A 127 -11.82 -0.18 0.88
CA ASN A 127 -10.46 -0.74 0.91
C ASN A 127 -9.41 0.33 0.53
N ILE A 128 -9.42 1.47 1.23
CA ILE A 128 -8.55 2.62 0.96
C ILE A 128 -7.49 2.72 2.07
N LEU A 129 -6.22 2.72 1.68
CA LEU A 129 -5.12 2.94 2.62
C LEU A 129 -4.82 4.43 2.75
N ILE A 130 -4.97 4.98 3.96
CA ILE A 130 -4.71 6.38 4.27
C ILE A 130 -3.45 6.48 5.12
N GLU A 131 -2.42 7.17 4.61
CA GLU A 131 -1.28 7.55 5.42
C GLU A 131 -1.70 8.66 6.39
N SER A 132 -1.61 8.38 7.69
CA SER A 132 -1.99 9.34 8.73
C SER A 132 -0.89 9.47 9.77
N ARG A 133 -0.40 10.69 9.96
CA ARG A 133 0.50 11.03 11.07
C ARG A 133 -0.34 11.46 12.25
N ARG A 134 -0.34 10.65 13.30
CA ARG A 134 -1.11 10.95 14.52
C ARG A 134 -0.32 11.82 15.48
N ASN A 135 -1.03 12.65 16.24
CA ASN A 135 -0.43 13.45 17.29
C ASN A 135 -0.29 12.60 18.57
N GLY A 136 0.95 12.25 18.88
CA GLY A 136 1.32 11.48 20.06
C GLY A 136 2.04 12.30 21.12
N SER A 137 1.95 13.64 21.12
CA SER A 137 2.57 14.44 22.18
C SER A 137 1.95 14.07 23.53
N ILE A 138 2.77 13.88 24.57
CA ILE A 138 2.31 13.45 25.91
C ILE A 138 1.18 14.34 26.43
N ARG A 139 1.21 15.64 26.16
CA ARG A 139 0.20 16.62 26.60
C ARG A 139 -0.78 17.08 25.53
N TRP A 140 -0.85 16.39 24.39
CA TRP A 140 -1.81 16.74 23.34
C TRP A 140 -3.26 16.57 23.84
N SER A 141 -4.09 17.59 23.61
CA SER A 141 -5.51 17.57 23.97
C SER A 141 -6.30 16.66 23.04
N SER A 142 -7.15 15.81 23.60
CA SER A 142 -8.01 14.87 22.87
C SER A 142 -9.34 14.75 23.61
N PRO A 143 -10.49 14.66 22.89
CA PRO A 143 -11.79 14.46 23.54
C PRO A 143 -11.91 13.09 24.24
N TYR A 144 -10.94 12.19 24.02
CA TYR A 144 -10.88 10.86 24.62
C TYR A 144 -10.00 10.79 25.88
N ARG A 145 -9.41 11.91 26.31
CA ARG A 145 -8.47 12.02 27.44
C ARG A 145 -9.04 12.89 28.56
N GLY A 146 -8.46 12.77 29.74
CA GLY A 146 -8.80 13.56 30.91
C GLY A 146 -9.56 12.76 31.96
N GLU A 147 -9.87 13.46 33.06
CA GLU A 147 -10.61 12.91 34.17
C GLU A 147 -12.00 12.38 33.73
N PRO A 148 -12.53 11.35 34.41
CA PRO A 148 -13.84 10.79 34.10
C PRO A 148 -14.93 11.87 34.04
N SER A 149 -15.59 11.95 32.90
CA SER A 149 -16.65 12.93 32.62
C SER A 149 -17.65 12.36 31.61
N TYR A 150 -18.83 12.95 31.56
CA TYR A 150 -19.87 12.55 30.60
C TYR A 150 -19.38 12.71 29.16
N GLU A 151 -18.66 13.80 28.88
CA GLU A 151 -18.16 14.15 27.55
C GLU A 151 -17.13 13.13 27.06
N VAL A 152 -16.18 12.75 27.92
CA VAL A 152 -15.17 11.73 27.59
C VAL A 152 -15.85 10.38 27.37
N ASP A 153 -16.74 9.96 28.28
CA ASP A 153 -17.43 8.67 28.16
C ASP A 153 -18.27 8.59 26.89
N LYS A 154 -18.99 9.67 26.55
CA LYS A 154 -19.76 9.76 25.31
C LYS A 154 -18.86 9.67 24.07
N ALA A 155 -17.73 10.39 24.04
CA ALA A 155 -16.80 10.33 22.92
C ALA A 155 -16.31 8.89 22.69
N TRP A 156 -15.97 8.17 23.76
CA TRP A 156 -15.58 6.76 23.67
C TRP A 156 -16.71 5.85 23.17
N GLU A 157 -17.94 6.03 23.67
CA GLU A 157 -19.11 5.24 23.25
C GLU A 157 -19.41 5.36 21.75
N GLU A 158 -19.17 6.52 21.15
CA GLU A 158 -19.34 6.76 19.72
C GLU A 158 -18.42 5.91 18.83
N ILE A 159 -17.23 5.55 19.33
CA ILE A 159 -16.24 4.76 18.57
C ILE A 159 -16.15 3.29 19.01
N SER A 160 -16.51 2.98 20.25
CA SER A 160 -16.51 1.61 20.79
C SER A 160 -17.88 0.94 20.63
N ILE A 161 -18.53 1.13 19.48
CA ILE A 161 -19.92 0.70 19.22
C ILE A 161 -20.03 -0.80 19.50
N PHE A 162 -20.71 -1.16 20.58
CA PHE A 162 -20.85 -2.55 21.01
C PHE A 162 -22.10 -3.24 20.42
N ARG A 163 -22.86 -2.54 19.57
CA ARG A 163 -24.08 -3.08 18.99
C ARG A 163 -23.75 -4.18 17.97
N PRO A 164 -24.52 -5.27 17.91
CA PRO A 164 -24.36 -6.28 16.86
C PRO A 164 -24.62 -5.69 15.48
N LEU A 165 -23.97 -6.26 14.47
CA LEU A 165 -24.22 -5.91 13.08
C LEU A 165 -25.57 -6.43 12.62
N ASP A 166 -26.26 -5.63 11.82
CA ASP A 166 -27.36 -6.08 10.97
C ASP A 166 -26.79 -6.63 9.66
N TYR A 167 -26.04 -7.73 9.76
CA TYR A 167 -25.40 -8.40 8.64
C TYR A 167 -25.62 -9.91 8.75
N GLN A 168 -25.97 -10.54 7.63
CA GLN A 168 -26.36 -11.95 7.60
C GLN A 168 -25.29 -12.74 6.86
N LEU A 169 -24.70 -13.72 7.55
CA LEU A 169 -23.78 -14.68 6.94
C LEU A 169 -24.50 -15.98 6.62
N THR A 170 -24.13 -16.57 5.49
CA THR A 170 -24.41 -17.98 5.23
C THR A 170 -23.62 -18.86 6.21
N ILE A 171 -23.99 -20.15 6.29
CA ILE A 171 -23.25 -21.10 7.14
C ILE A 171 -21.81 -21.25 6.60
N GLU A 172 -21.67 -21.25 5.28
CA GLU A 172 -20.40 -21.36 4.57
C GLU A 172 -19.48 -20.17 4.90
N GLU A 173 -19.99 -18.93 4.83
CA GLU A 173 -19.22 -17.74 5.21
C GLU A 173 -18.83 -17.74 6.69
N TYR A 174 -19.73 -18.18 7.57
CA TYR A 174 -19.45 -18.28 9.01
C TYR A 174 -18.33 -19.31 9.31
N LEU A 175 -18.31 -20.43 8.57
CA LEU A 175 -17.24 -21.41 8.64
C LEU A 175 -15.91 -20.86 8.08
N GLU A 176 -15.95 -20.06 7.01
CA GLU A 176 -14.75 -19.42 6.44
C GLU A 176 -14.10 -18.41 7.42
N VAL A 177 -14.92 -17.64 8.15
CA VAL A 177 -14.46 -16.81 9.28
C VAL A 177 -13.71 -17.64 10.33
N GLY A 178 -14.02 -18.95 10.42
CA GLY A 178 -13.31 -19.92 11.26
C GLY A 178 -14.07 -20.32 12.52
N MET A 179 -15.38 -20.09 12.55
CA MET A 179 -16.21 -20.30 13.74
C MET A 179 -17.20 -21.44 13.53
N SER A 180 -17.54 -22.17 14.59
CA SER A 180 -18.53 -23.26 14.52
C SER A 180 -19.96 -22.71 14.60
N PRO A 181 -20.85 -23.05 13.65
CA PRO A 181 -22.24 -22.62 13.67
C PRO A 181 -23.10 -23.35 14.71
N GLU A 182 -22.64 -24.50 15.24
CA GLU A 182 -23.45 -25.41 16.09
C GLU A 182 -23.96 -24.74 17.37
N THR A 183 -23.11 -23.96 18.02
CA THR A 183 -23.42 -23.25 19.27
C THR A 183 -23.43 -21.74 19.10
N ALA A 184 -23.41 -21.26 17.86
CA ALA A 184 -23.31 -19.84 17.56
C ALA A 184 -24.51 -19.07 18.11
N ALA A 185 -24.22 -17.95 18.77
CA ALA A 185 -25.21 -16.99 19.20
C ALA A 185 -25.89 -16.37 17.97
N ARG A 186 -27.20 -16.13 18.10
CA ARG A 186 -28.02 -15.54 17.04
C ARG A 186 -28.77 -14.34 17.58
N ASN A 187 -28.97 -13.35 16.72
CA ASN A 187 -29.88 -12.24 16.98
C ASN A 187 -31.31 -12.77 17.11
N ALA A 188 -32.16 -12.02 17.82
CA ALA A 188 -33.56 -12.41 17.97
C ALA A 188 -34.28 -12.41 16.60
N PRO A 189 -35.32 -13.24 16.39
CA PRO A 189 -36.02 -13.35 15.12
C PRO A 189 -36.55 -12.01 14.57
N GLU A 190 -37.02 -11.11 15.44
CA GLU A 190 -37.48 -9.77 15.08
C GLU A 190 -36.38 -8.86 14.52
N PHE A 191 -35.10 -9.24 14.72
CA PHE A 191 -33.91 -8.60 14.16
C PHE A 191 -33.21 -9.51 13.12
N GLY A 192 -33.97 -10.40 12.46
CA GLY A 192 -33.51 -11.22 11.33
C GLY A 192 -32.96 -12.60 11.68
N GLY A 193 -32.76 -12.95 12.96
CA GLY A 193 -32.37 -14.33 13.36
C GLY A 193 -30.94 -14.76 12.96
N GLY A 194 -30.16 -13.81 12.43
CA GLY A 194 -28.80 -14.00 11.96
C GLY A 194 -27.80 -14.35 13.04
N PHE A 195 -26.57 -14.70 12.64
CA PHE A 195 -25.48 -14.82 13.59
C PHE A 195 -25.25 -13.51 14.34
N PHE A 196 -24.88 -13.60 15.62
CA PHE A 196 -24.41 -12.46 16.38
C PHE A 196 -23.00 -12.10 15.90
N LEU A 197 -22.85 -10.91 15.34
CA LEU A 197 -21.59 -10.44 14.74
C LEU A 197 -21.24 -9.06 15.27
N GLN A 198 -19.96 -8.81 15.54
CA GLN A 198 -19.46 -7.49 15.91
C GLN A 198 -18.13 -7.22 15.19
N PRO A 199 -17.88 -6.00 14.68
CA PRO A 199 -16.59 -5.66 14.09
C PRO A 199 -15.49 -5.70 15.15
N GLU A 200 -14.37 -6.33 14.80
CA GLU A 200 -13.27 -6.53 15.74
C GLU A 200 -12.64 -5.22 16.24
N PHE A 201 -12.44 -4.23 15.36
CA PHE A 201 -11.92 -2.92 15.80
C PHE A 201 -12.79 -2.28 16.90
N SER A 202 -14.12 -2.45 16.82
CA SER A 202 -15.05 -1.87 17.78
C SER A 202 -14.97 -2.57 19.13
N HIS A 203 -14.78 -3.90 19.13
CA HIS A 203 -14.52 -4.67 20.35
C HIS A 203 -13.17 -4.32 20.97
N GLN A 204 -12.12 -4.13 20.16
CA GLN A 204 -10.81 -3.68 20.62
C GLN A 204 -10.91 -2.30 21.29
N LEU A 205 -11.64 -1.35 20.70
CA LEU A 205 -11.90 -0.05 21.33
C LEU A 205 -12.70 -0.16 22.63
N HIS A 206 -13.68 -1.07 22.69
CA HIS A 206 -14.40 -1.38 23.93
C HIS A 206 -13.44 -1.87 25.03
N CYS A 207 -12.53 -2.79 24.70
CA CYS A 207 -11.51 -3.27 25.63
C CYS A 207 -10.59 -2.13 26.11
N VAL A 208 -10.11 -1.27 25.20
CA VAL A 208 -9.28 -0.12 25.58
C VAL A 208 -10.06 0.85 26.49
N ASN A 209 -11.34 1.09 26.23
CA ASN A 209 -12.19 1.93 27.08
C ASN A 209 -12.40 1.29 28.48
N LEU A 210 -12.58 -0.03 28.56
CA LEU A 210 -12.63 -0.74 29.84
C LEU A 210 -11.31 -0.58 30.61
N LEU A 211 -10.16 -0.74 29.94
CA LEU A 211 -8.84 -0.52 30.55
C LEU A 211 -8.69 0.92 31.05
N ARG A 212 -9.13 1.92 30.28
CA ARG A 212 -9.17 3.33 30.72
C ARG A 212 -9.95 3.48 32.00
N LYS A 213 -11.20 2.98 32.05
CA LYS A 213 -12.09 3.08 33.22
C LYS A 213 -11.55 2.31 34.43
N ALA A 214 -10.82 1.21 34.21
CA ALA A 214 -10.26 0.37 35.28
C ALA A 214 -8.82 0.72 35.70
N SER A 215 -8.18 1.66 35.00
CA SER A 215 -6.74 1.93 35.08
C SER A 215 -6.20 2.24 36.48
N HIS A 216 -7.04 2.75 37.39
CA HIS A 216 -6.67 3.07 38.77
C HIS A 216 -6.85 1.93 39.78
N PHE A 217 -7.48 0.81 39.40
CA PHE A 217 -7.93 -0.23 40.34
C PHE A 217 -6.79 -0.85 41.19
N LYS A 218 -5.55 -0.86 40.68
CA LYS A 218 -4.37 -1.39 41.37
C LYS A 218 -3.27 -0.36 41.64
N TYR A 219 -3.55 0.93 41.42
CA TYR A 219 -2.54 1.99 41.51
C TYR A 219 -1.82 2.02 42.87
N GLY A 220 -2.56 1.90 43.98
CA GLY A 220 -1.98 1.92 45.32
C GLY A 220 -0.97 0.79 45.61
N TYR A 221 -1.17 -0.38 45.00
CA TYR A 221 -0.22 -1.50 45.12
C TYR A 221 1.04 -1.22 44.30
N TYR A 222 0.90 -0.87 43.02
CA TYR A 222 2.06 -0.67 42.13
C TYR A 222 2.89 0.56 42.49
N LYS A 223 2.29 1.59 43.09
CA LYS A 223 3.00 2.76 43.62
C LYS A 223 4.16 2.38 44.57
N THR A 224 4.07 1.25 45.27
CA THR A 224 5.13 0.78 46.17
C THR A 224 5.97 -0.36 45.58
N HIS A 225 5.49 -1.06 44.56
CA HIS A 225 6.11 -2.28 44.03
C HIS A 225 6.78 -2.12 42.65
N ASP A 226 6.48 -1.04 41.93
CA ASP A 226 6.95 -0.82 40.57
C ASP A 226 7.59 0.57 40.42
N PRO A 227 8.84 0.69 39.93
CA PRO A 227 9.48 1.96 39.68
C PRO A 227 8.69 2.92 38.79
N ASP A 228 7.96 2.41 37.79
CA ASP A 228 7.22 3.22 36.82
C ASP A 228 6.04 3.97 37.46
N PHE A 229 5.62 3.54 38.65
CA PHE A 229 4.51 4.13 39.40
C PHE A 229 4.96 5.06 40.54
N ARG A 230 6.28 5.27 40.70
CA ARG A 230 6.86 6.11 41.77
C ARG A 230 6.85 7.61 41.47
N ASP A 231 6.53 7.98 40.24
CA ASP A 231 6.37 9.37 39.84
C ASP A 231 5.23 10.06 40.60
N LYS A 232 5.20 11.40 40.50
CA LYS A 232 4.07 12.19 41.01
C LYS A 232 2.78 11.72 40.36
N GLU A 233 1.72 11.60 41.14
CA GLU A 233 0.42 11.09 40.69
C GLU A 233 -0.09 11.81 39.43
N GLU A 234 0.04 13.13 39.38
CA GLU A 234 -0.34 13.94 38.21
C GLU A 234 0.45 13.56 36.96
N THR A 235 1.76 13.35 37.08
CA THR A 235 2.61 12.90 35.98
C THR A 235 2.18 11.51 35.51
N PHE A 236 1.87 10.61 36.45
CA PHE A 236 1.40 9.26 36.13
C PHE A 236 0.06 9.30 35.39
N LYS A 237 -0.91 10.11 35.85
CA LYS A 237 -2.21 10.29 35.18
C LYS A 237 -2.04 10.77 33.73
N ILE A 238 -1.22 11.79 33.51
CA ILE A 238 -0.94 12.30 32.16
C ILE A 238 -0.34 11.20 31.26
N HIS A 239 0.62 10.42 31.78
CA HIS A 239 1.22 9.31 31.04
C HIS A 239 0.23 8.20 30.74
N LEU A 240 -0.60 7.82 31.71
CA LEU A 240 -1.62 6.79 31.56
C LEU A 240 -2.66 7.19 30.50
N ASP A 241 -3.16 8.42 30.56
CA ASP A 241 -4.05 8.97 29.52
C ASP A 241 -3.39 8.99 28.15
N HIS A 242 -2.10 9.33 28.09
CA HIS A 242 -1.32 9.29 26.86
C HIS A 242 -1.22 7.84 26.34
N CYS A 243 -0.92 6.85 27.17
CA CYS A 243 -0.85 5.45 26.78
C CYS A 243 -2.19 4.93 26.24
N VAL A 244 -3.29 5.21 26.94
CA VAL A 244 -4.65 4.86 26.49
C VAL A 244 -4.95 5.53 25.14
N GLU A 245 -4.62 6.81 24.98
CA GLU A 245 -4.79 7.53 23.73
C GLU A 245 -3.96 6.92 22.60
N MET A 246 -2.72 6.51 22.85
CA MET A 246 -1.87 5.86 21.85
C MET A 246 -2.44 4.50 21.41
N LEU A 247 -2.99 3.72 22.35
CA LEU A 247 -3.68 2.46 22.03
C LEU A 247 -4.96 2.70 21.24
N ARG A 248 -5.80 3.65 21.64
CA ARG A 248 -7.00 4.06 20.90
C ARG A 248 -6.67 4.42 19.47
N GLN A 249 -5.69 5.30 19.31
CA GLN A 249 -5.17 5.73 18.03
C GLN A 249 -4.65 4.55 17.21
N PHE A 250 -3.91 3.61 17.82
CA PHE A 250 -3.42 2.38 17.18
C PHE A 250 -4.56 1.55 16.61
N VAL A 251 -5.59 1.27 17.42
CA VAL A 251 -6.75 0.50 16.98
C VAL A 251 -7.47 1.20 15.83
N MET A 252 -7.67 2.52 15.89
CA MET A 252 -8.32 3.27 14.80
C MET A 252 -7.52 3.31 13.50
N CYS A 253 -6.18 3.26 13.58
CA CYS A 253 -5.34 3.25 12.38
C CYS A 253 -5.33 1.89 11.68
N ARG A 254 -5.49 0.80 12.44
CA ARG A 254 -5.60 -0.55 11.86
C ARG A 254 -7.03 -0.85 11.44
N ALA A 255 -8.00 -0.44 12.25
CA ALA A 255 -9.43 -0.63 12.05
C ALA A 255 -9.78 -2.00 11.46
N GLU A 256 -9.26 -3.07 12.09
CA GLU A 256 -9.42 -4.43 11.56
C GLU A 256 -10.91 -4.79 11.43
N VAL A 257 -11.27 -5.24 10.23
CA VAL A 257 -12.66 -5.55 9.84
C VAL A 257 -13.02 -7.01 10.07
N GLY A 258 -12.23 -7.73 10.88
CA GLY A 258 -12.58 -9.06 11.36
C GLY A 258 -13.89 -9.06 12.15
N LEU A 259 -14.41 -10.26 12.40
CA LEU A 259 -15.66 -10.45 13.12
C LEU A 259 -15.43 -11.17 14.45
N VAL A 260 -15.88 -10.54 15.53
CA VAL A 260 -16.07 -11.19 16.82
C VAL A 260 -17.47 -11.79 16.82
N THR A 261 -17.53 -13.10 17.02
CA THR A 261 -18.78 -13.86 17.16
C THR A 261 -19.01 -14.19 18.62
N ALA A 262 -20.08 -14.93 18.91
CA ALA A 262 -20.32 -15.41 20.25
C ALA A 262 -20.99 -16.79 20.24
N HIS A 263 -20.89 -17.51 21.35
CA HIS A 263 -21.50 -18.82 21.53
C HIS A 263 -22.46 -18.83 22.72
N TRP A 264 -23.49 -19.67 22.63
CA TRP A 264 -24.30 -20.04 23.78
C TRP A 264 -23.52 -20.99 24.68
N ILE A 265 -23.49 -20.68 25.97
CA ILE A 265 -22.86 -21.51 27.00
C ILE A 265 -23.92 -21.92 28.00
N GLU A 266 -23.88 -23.19 28.42
CA GLU A 266 -24.79 -23.72 29.42
C GLU A 266 -24.81 -22.85 30.68
N GLN A 267 -26.00 -22.66 31.25
CA GLN A 267 -26.21 -21.89 32.49
C GLN A 267 -25.83 -20.40 32.39
N ARG A 268 -25.68 -19.85 31.18
CA ARG A 268 -25.52 -18.40 30.96
C ARG A 268 -26.69 -17.82 30.17
N ALA A 269 -27.18 -16.68 30.65
CA ALA A 269 -28.24 -15.91 29.98
C ALA A 269 -27.70 -15.03 28.83
N ARG A 270 -26.41 -14.72 28.81
CA ARG A 270 -25.78 -13.88 27.79
C ARG A 270 -24.79 -14.70 26.96
N PRO A 271 -24.69 -14.44 25.65
CA PRO A 271 -23.75 -15.14 24.80
C PRO A 271 -22.31 -14.83 25.25
N TRP A 272 -21.44 -15.82 25.11
CA TRP A 272 -20.02 -15.69 25.43
C TRP A 272 -19.24 -15.32 24.16
N PRO A 273 -18.59 -14.16 24.11
CA PRO A 273 -17.86 -13.75 22.92
C PRO A 273 -16.69 -14.69 22.64
N ASP A 274 -16.47 -15.01 21.36
CA ASP A 274 -15.30 -15.74 20.90
C ASP A 274 -14.25 -14.75 20.37
N PHE A 275 -13.15 -14.66 21.09
CA PHE A 275 -12.02 -13.78 20.74
C PHE A 275 -10.94 -14.49 19.92
N ASN A 276 -11.13 -15.76 19.58
CA ASN A 276 -10.19 -16.52 18.76
C ASN A 276 -10.38 -16.19 17.26
N THR A 277 -10.32 -14.90 16.93
CA THR A 277 -10.44 -14.41 15.55
C THR A 277 -9.17 -14.75 14.76
N LYS A 278 -9.33 -15.04 13.46
CA LYS A 278 -8.18 -15.21 12.57
C LYS A 278 -7.56 -13.84 12.29
N GLN A 279 -6.24 -13.72 12.45
CA GLN A 279 -5.47 -12.50 12.15
C GLN A 279 -4.30 -12.79 11.23
N ILE A 280 -3.91 -11.82 10.40
CA ILE A 280 -2.62 -11.85 9.69
C ILE A 280 -1.65 -10.94 10.43
N CYS A 281 -0.66 -11.55 11.09
CA CYS A 281 0.31 -10.85 11.91
C CYS A 281 1.69 -10.82 11.25
N ARG A 282 2.51 -9.85 11.64
CA ARG A 282 3.96 -9.92 11.43
C ARG A 282 4.53 -11.09 12.24
N ASP A 283 5.63 -11.66 11.76
CA ASP A 283 6.40 -12.66 12.51
C ASP A 283 6.96 -12.05 13.80
N PHE A 284 6.21 -12.24 14.89
CA PHE A 284 6.56 -11.69 16.20
C PHE A 284 7.88 -12.26 16.71
N ASP A 285 8.09 -13.56 16.58
CA ASP A 285 9.28 -14.24 17.09
C ASP A 285 10.52 -13.81 16.31
N GLY A 286 10.42 -13.69 14.99
CA GLY A 286 11.48 -13.15 14.15
C GLY A 286 11.88 -11.72 14.55
N VAL A 287 10.89 -10.84 14.76
CA VAL A 287 11.13 -9.45 15.20
C VAL A 287 11.71 -9.41 16.61
N LEU A 288 11.20 -10.22 17.53
CA LEU A 288 11.66 -10.28 18.91
C LEU A 288 13.11 -10.80 18.99
N LYS A 289 13.42 -11.85 18.23
CA LYS A 289 14.78 -12.38 18.12
C LYS A 289 15.74 -11.32 17.60
N TRP A 290 15.41 -10.68 16.47
CA TRP A 290 16.23 -9.62 15.92
C TRP A 290 16.44 -8.49 16.95
N THR A 291 15.38 -8.09 17.66
CA THR A 291 15.46 -7.04 18.68
C THR A 291 16.47 -7.41 19.77
N ARG A 292 16.37 -8.62 20.34
CA ARG A 292 17.29 -9.11 21.40
C ARG A 292 18.75 -9.13 20.95
N GLU A 293 19.00 -9.57 19.72
CA GLU A 293 20.36 -9.64 19.14
C GLU A 293 20.97 -8.25 18.89
N HIS A 294 20.16 -7.20 18.84
CA HIS A 294 20.59 -5.83 18.53
C HIS A 294 20.37 -4.86 19.70
N GLN A 295 20.16 -5.35 20.93
CA GLN A 295 20.14 -4.49 22.11
C GLN A 295 21.55 -4.04 22.48
N LEU A 296 21.64 -2.85 23.09
CA LEU A 296 22.87 -2.46 23.77
C LEU A 296 23.16 -3.45 24.92
N PRO A 297 24.43 -3.62 25.32
CA PRO A 297 24.77 -4.46 26.46
C PRO A 297 24.01 -4.07 27.73
N GLU A 298 23.80 -5.00 28.66
CA GLU A 298 23.10 -4.75 29.93
C GLU A 298 23.73 -3.62 30.78
N SER A 299 25.02 -3.33 30.55
CA SER A 299 25.72 -2.22 31.20
C SER A 299 25.30 -0.84 30.67
N ALA A 300 24.60 -0.77 29.54
CA ALA A 300 24.09 0.48 29.00
C ALA A 300 22.92 1.00 29.86
N PRO A 301 22.89 2.30 30.17
CA PRO A 301 21.76 2.88 30.90
C PRO A 301 20.47 2.78 30.08
N MET A 302 19.34 2.51 30.73
CA MET A 302 18.04 2.39 30.05
C MET A 302 17.63 3.66 29.29
N MET A 303 17.99 4.83 29.82
CA MET A 303 17.76 6.11 29.15
C MET A 303 19.08 6.91 29.09
N PRO A 304 19.47 7.42 27.91
CA PRO A 304 20.65 8.25 27.80
C PRO A 304 20.43 9.61 28.48
N LEU A 305 21.47 10.13 29.13
CA LEU A 305 21.49 11.51 29.59
C LEU A 305 21.77 12.45 28.41
N LYS A 306 21.16 13.63 28.43
CA LYS A 306 21.43 14.67 27.43
C LYS A 306 22.90 15.08 27.48
N PRO A 307 23.68 14.93 26.39
CA PRO A 307 25.07 15.38 26.34
C PRO A 307 25.19 16.90 26.42
N GLU A 308 26.35 17.39 26.89
CA GLU A 308 26.67 18.81 26.89
C GLU A 308 26.69 19.37 25.45
N GLY A 309 26.14 20.58 25.26
CA GLY A 309 26.05 21.20 23.94
C GLY A 309 25.01 20.60 22.98
N ALA A 310 24.29 19.54 23.37
CA ALA A 310 23.25 18.95 22.53
C ALA A 310 22.09 19.93 22.29
N LYS A 311 21.74 20.11 21.01
CA LYS A 311 20.53 20.85 20.60
C LYS A 311 19.30 20.23 21.26
N ALA A 312 18.40 21.06 21.78
CA ALA A 312 17.15 20.63 22.38
C ALA A 312 15.99 21.45 21.83
N LEU A 313 14.83 20.80 21.72
CA LEU A 313 13.58 21.49 21.42
C LEU A 313 13.19 22.37 22.61
N SER A 314 12.56 23.51 22.34
CA SER A 314 12.01 24.41 23.37
C SER A 314 10.74 23.86 24.04
N SER A 315 10.07 22.91 23.40
CA SER A 315 8.89 22.20 23.90
C SER A 315 8.84 20.77 23.37
N PRO A 316 8.12 19.85 24.03
CA PRO A 316 7.85 18.51 23.49
C PRO A 316 7.24 18.58 22.08
N PRO A 317 7.58 17.62 21.18
CA PRO A 317 7.08 17.58 19.81
C PRO A 317 5.60 17.25 19.74
#